data_AF-A0A9Q9UVY3-F1
#
_entry.id   AF-A0A9Q9UVY3-F1
#
_cell.length_a   1.000
_cell.length_b   1.000
_cell.length_c   1.000
_cell.angle_alpha   90.00
_cell.angle_beta   90.00
_cell.angle_gamma   90.00
#
_symmetry.space_group_name_H-M   'P 1'
#
loop_
_entity.id
_entity.type
_entity.pdbx_description
1 polymer ?
#
loop_
_entity_poly.entity_id
_entity_poly.type
_entity_poly.pdbx_seq_one_letter_code
_entity_poly.pdbx_strand_id
1 'polypeptide(L)' 'MTNLIVTSSFKRAFKAIIKRQPNLKPKIEAKLRLLADNPYNPILRTHKLKGKLSGA' A
#
# COMPACT_ATOMS: atom_id res chain seq x y z
N MET A 1 -3.10 -6.88 -13.72
CA MET A 1 -3.74 -6.07 -12.67
C MET A 1 -4.28 -6.97 -11.56
N THR A 2 -3.63 -6.94 -10.40
CA THR A 2 -4.00 -7.65 -9.18
C THR A 2 -5.05 -6.85 -8.41
N ASN A 3 -6.07 -7.55 -7.88
CA ASN A 3 -7.10 -6.92 -7.05
C ASN A 3 -6.55 -6.61 -5.64
N LEU A 4 -6.65 -5.36 -5.20
CA LEU A 4 -6.22 -4.93 -3.87
C LEU A 4 -7.39 -4.95 -2.89
N ILE A 5 -7.33 -5.84 -1.90
CA ILE A 5 -8.35 -5.92 -0.85
C ILE A 5 -8.02 -4.91 0.25
N VAL A 6 -8.92 -3.96 0.48
CA VAL A 6 -8.71 -2.88 1.45
C VAL A 6 -9.46 -3.17 2.75
N THR A 7 -8.71 -3.40 3.83
CA THR A 7 -9.25 -3.64 5.17
C THR A 7 -9.72 -2.35 5.85
N SER A 8 -10.59 -2.49 6.85
CA SER A 8 -11.05 -1.35 7.65
C SER A 8 -9.91 -0.67 8.41
N SER A 9 -8.93 -1.42 8.89
CA SER A 9 -7.72 -0.89 9.54
C SER A 9 -6.90 -0.02 8.59
N PHE A 10 -6.69 -0.47 7.34
CA PHE A 10 -6.01 0.34 6.32
C PHE A 10 -6.78 1.64 6.04
N LYS A 11 -8.10 1.59 5.83
CA LYS A 11 -8.91 2.79 5.55
C LYS A 11 -8.79 3.83 6.66
N ARG A 12 -8.82 3.41 7.93
CA ARG A 12 -8.66 4.30 9.09
C ARG A 12 -7.27 4.93 9.13
N ALA A 13 -6.22 4.13 8.97
CA ALA A 13 -4.83 4.62 8.96
C ALA A 13 -4.58 5.60 7.80
N PHE A 14 -5.06 5.26 6.60
CA PHE A 14 -4.96 6.12 5.43
C PHE A 14 -5.62 7.49 5.67
N LYS A 15 -6.88 7.51 6.16
CA LYS A 15 -7.58 8.76 6.49
C LYS A 15 -6.82 9.60 7.51
N ALA A 16 -6.26 8.99 8.55
CA ALA A 16 -5.50 9.70 9.59
C ALA A 16 -4.23 10.33 9.02
N ILE A 17 -3.49 9.61 8.17
CA ILE A 17 -2.26 10.08 7.53
C ILE A 17 -2.54 11.25 6.59
N ILE A 18 -3.50 11.12 5.68
CA ILE A 18 -3.78 12.17 4.69
C ILE A 18 -4.34 13.44 5.34
N LYS A 19 -5.04 13.32 6.49
CA LYS A 19 -5.49 14.49 7.26
C LYS A 19 -4.32 15.29 7.83
N ARG A 20 -3.27 14.60 8.30
CA ARG A 20 -2.06 15.23 8.85
C ARG A 20 -1.07 15.68 7.78
N GLN A 21 -1.01 14.96 6.67
CA GLN A 21 -0.06 15.20 5.57
C GLN A 21 -0.76 15.01 4.21
N PRO A 22 -1.53 16.01 3.74
CA PRO A 22 -2.31 15.92 2.50
C PRO A 22 -1.45 15.58 1.27
N ASN A 23 -0.20 16.05 1.25
CA ASN A 23 0.77 15.82 0.17
C ASN A 23 1.13 14.34 -0.04
N LEU A 24 0.85 13.46 0.94
CA LEU A 24 1.08 12.02 0.81
C LEU A 24 0.00 11.32 0.00
N LYS A 25 -1.22 11.88 -0.09
CA LYS A 25 -2.34 11.26 -0.83
C LYS A 25 -1.96 10.85 -2.26
N PRO A 26 -1.46 11.75 -3.13
CA PRO A 26 -1.11 11.37 -4.50
C PRO A 26 0.03 10.34 -4.57
N LYS A 27 0.99 10.39 -3.63
CA LYS A 27 2.09 9.43 -3.56
C LYS A 27 1.60 8.03 -3.21
N ILE A 28 0.70 7.91 -2.24
CA ILE A 28 0.12 6.62 -1.83
C ILE A 28 -0.72 6.05 -2.97
N GLU A 29 -1.58 6.85 -3.60
CA GLU A 29 -2.40 6.39 -4.73
C GLU A 29 -1.54 5.91 -5.91
N ALA A 30 -0.48 6.63 -6.26
CA ALA A 30 0.43 6.23 -7.33
C ALA A 30 1.10 4.88 -7.02
N LYS A 31 1.53 4.67 -5.77
CA LYS A 31 2.12 3.39 -5.34
C LYS A 31 1.11 2.26 -5.31
N LEU A 32 -0.15 2.50 -4.91
CA LEU A 32 -1.22 1.50 -4.97
C LEU A 32 -1.55 1.11 -6.42
N ARG A 33 -1.58 2.07 -7.36
CA ARG A 33 -1.76 1.77 -8.79
C ARG A 33 -0.62 0.89 -9.32
N LEU A 34 0.62 1.24 -8.98
CA LEU A 34 1.79 0.45 -9.37
C LEU A 34 1.77 -0.95 -8.75
N LEU A 35 1.37 -1.07 -7.49
CA LEU A 35 1.23 -2.35 -6.79
C LEU A 35 0.13 -3.22 -7.42
N ALA A 36 -1.00 -2.63 -7.82
CA ALA A 36 -2.06 -3.34 -8.54
C ALA A 36 -1.60 -3.75 -9.94
N ASP A 37 -0.77 -2.96 -10.62
CA ASP A 37 -0.28 -3.32 -11.96
C ASP A 37 0.77 -4.44 -11.90
N ASN A 38 1.83 -4.23 -11.12
CA ASN A 38 2.91 -5.19 -10.92
C ASN A 38 3.40 -5.18 -9.45
N PRO A 39 2.99 -6.16 -8.62
CA PRO A 39 3.39 -6.25 -7.21
C PRO A 39 4.90 -6.44 -6.99
N TYR A 40 5.61 -6.98 -7.99
CA TYR A 40 7.05 -7.28 -7.92
C TYR A 40 7.91 -6.22 -8.62
N ASN A 41 7.33 -5.05 -8.97
CA ASN A 41 8.09 -3.99 -9.59
C ASN A 41 9.21 -3.49 -8.63
N PRO A 42 10.49 -3.46 -9.06
CA PRO A 42 11.61 -3.06 -8.20
C PRO A 42 11.50 -1.63 -7.66
N ILE A 43 10.75 -0.74 -8.32
CA ILE A 43 10.47 0.64 -7.87
C ILE A 43 9.63 0.66 -6.58
N LEU A 44 8.89 -0.41 -6.29
CA LEU A 44 8.15 -0.55 -5.04
C LEU A 44 9.06 -0.90 -3.86
N ARG A 45 10.26 -1.45 -4.13
CA ARG A 45 11.23 -1.90 -3.11
C ARG A 45 10.57 -2.77 -2.04
N THR A 46 9.75 -3.72 -2.48
CA THR A 46 9.03 -4.63 -1.58
C THR A 46 10.01 -5.60 -0.93
N HIS A 47 9.71 -5.98 0.31
CA HIS A 47 10.46 -6.99 1.05
C HIS A 47 9.51 -8.10 1.46
N LYS A 48 9.96 -9.36 1.31
CA LYS A 48 9.18 -10.52 1.77
C LYS A 48 9.05 -10.46 3.29
N LEU A 49 7.81 -10.40 3.77
CA LEU A 49 7.51 -10.49 5.20
C LEU A 49 7.84 -11.90 5.71
N LYS A 50 8.24 -11.99 6.98
CA LYS A 50 8.67 -13.24 7.64
C LYS A 50 7.93 -13.43 8.98
N GLY A 51 8.04 -14.62 9.56
CA GLY A 51 7.45 -14.95 10.87
C GLY A 51 5.92 -14.98 10.84
N LYS A 52 5.26 -14.36 11.83
CA LYS A 52 3.79 -14.28 11.93
C LYS A 52 3.12 -13.58 10.74
N LEU A 53 3.89 -12.85 9.93
CA LEU A 53 3.44 -12.12 8.75
C LEU A 53 3.85 -12.82 7.44
N SER A 54 4.39 -14.03 7.51
CA SER A 54 4.76 -14.79 6.31
C SER A 54 3.52 -15.17 5.50
N GLY A 55 3.54 -14.86 4.21
CA GLY A 55 2.42 -15.16 3.29
C GLY A 55 1.25 -14.18 3.36
N ALA A 56 1.37 -13.11 4.18
CA ALA A 56 0.48 -11.96 4.15
C ALA A 56 0.72 -11.08 2.93
#